data_AF-A0A7S2JWS1-F1
#
_entry.id   AF-A0A7S2JWS1-F1
#
_cell.length_a   1.000
_cell.length_b   1.000
_cell.length_c   1.000
_cell.angle_alpha   90.00
_cell.angle_beta   90.00
_cell.angle_gamma   90.00
#
_symmetry.space_group_name_H-M   'P 1'
#
loop_
_entity.id
_entity.type
_entity.pdbx_description
1 polymer ?
#
loop_
_entity_poly.entity_id
_entity_poly.type
_entity_poly.pdbx_seq_one_letter_code
_entity_poly.pdbx_strand_id
1 'polypeptide(L)'
;RWHSRLGASYAFMNISGCVVATIFLLHWLTCIWGYMGVSEIRDDMHEGWVSQYARTRGEIIASYNSWDIYNLSMYFCAMTLTGVGFGDVAPCSKFEVALSTATMFATGFIWAWVIANVVNVVNNLDAFKAYQQKQSDDLNALMDARALPTDLRRRVRKHLFESFNVHRQKHQQETTRILSAGLQGEIAIASGADKVCNCVWYLQDIEPDVLVELVNFFIPDMYSPAEYIIQKHAVSVIRRGSCWRLGRVLTRDSVIGEDMLLCSEFLRETAFPKTMNFVEVMTLQRKDLCLVCEKFPEFSKRIRLAQIRLAIRRGFIYYARQIRVLKAMIGSPKTNNGDFATGLATLQGIKATAQGPRFEQTNDENFNDMCGLISKLKEKMGDAKTSRRFKTASPRSPTSRALR
;
A
#
# COMPACT_ATOMS: atom_id res chain seq x y z
N ARG A 1 -10.08 23.95 16.68
CA ARG A 1 -11.53 23.67 16.61
C ARG A 1 -12.04 23.52 15.17
N TRP A 2 -11.67 24.38 14.21
CA TRP A 2 -12.05 24.21 12.79
C TRP A 2 -11.27 23.10 12.05
N HIS A 3 -10.00 22.88 12.40
CA HIS A 3 -9.12 21.84 11.83
C HIS A 3 -9.67 20.40 11.90
N SER A 4 -10.52 20.08 12.88
CA SER A 4 -11.06 18.73 13.04
C SER A 4 -12.42 18.52 12.39
N ARG A 5 -13.08 19.60 11.91
CA ARG A 5 -14.42 19.55 11.32
C ARG A 5 -14.42 19.79 9.81
N LEU A 6 -13.49 20.62 9.34
CA LEU A 6 -13.24 20.82 7.93
C LEU A 6 -11.97 20.04 7.63
N GLY A 7 -12.04 18.99 6.81
CA GLY A 7 -10.86 18.29 6.27
C GLY A 7 -10.03 19.16 5.32
N ALA A 8 -9.99 20.47 5.56
CA ALA A 8 -9.23 21.44 4.81
C ALA A 8 -7.74 21.18 5.09
N SER A 9 -6.99 20.88 4.03
CA SER A 9 -5.55 20.71 4.10
C SER A 9 -4.90 21.98 4.68
N TYR A 10 -3.85 21.83 5.48
CA TYR A 10 -3.01 22.95 5.94
C TYR A 10 -2.56 23.85 4.78
N ALA A 11 -2.35 23.26 3.60
CA ALA A 11 -2.09 23.97 2.35
C ALA A 11 -3.19 24.98 1.98
N PHE A 12 -4.45 24.55 2.05
CA PHE A 12 -5.61 25.38 1.72
C PHE A 12 -5.74 26.54 2.71
N MET A 13 -5.52 26.28 3.99
CA MET A 13 -5.58 27.32 5.02
C MET A 13 -4.49 28.38 4.83
N ASN A 14 -3.25 27.99 4.56
CA ASN A 14 -2.15 28.93 4.35
C ASN A 14 -2.39 29.80 3.11
N ILE A 15 -2.85 29.21 2.00
CA ILE A 15 -3.20 29.96 0.79
C ILE A 15 -4.36 30.93 1.08
N SER A 16 -5.42 30.46 1.74
CA SER A 16 -6.58 31.32 2.06
C SER A 16 -6.19 32.49 2.95
N GLY A 17 -5.29 32.28 3.91
CA GLY A 17 -4.75 33.35 4.76
C GLY A 17 -3.94 34.38 3.97
N CYS A 18 -3.12 33.92 3.02
CA CYS A 18 -2.35 34.81 2.15
C CYS A 18 -3.26 35.69 1.27
N VAL A 19 -4.32 35.08 0.69
CA VAL A 19 -5.30 35.80 -0.14
C VAL A 19 -6.02 36.85 0.69
N VAL A 20 -6.51 36.49 1.88
CA VAL A 20 -7.21 37.43 2.77
C VAL A 20 -6.30 38.58 3.18
N ALA A 21 -5.06 38.30 3.59
CA ALA A 21 -4.08 39.34 3.96
C ALA A 21 -3.79 40.30 2.80
N THR A 22 -3.67 39.77 1.57
CA THR A 22 -3.45 40.58 0.37
C THR A 22 -4.64 41.49 0.08
N ILE A 23 -5.86 40.98 0.18
CA ILE A 23 -7.09 41.77 -0.04
C ILE A 23 -7.21 42.91 1.00
N PHE A 24 -6.95 42.61 2.27
CA PHE A 24 -7.01 43.64 3.33
C PHE A 24 -5.97 44.74 3.12
N LEU A 25 -4.73 44.37 2.79
CA LEU A 25 -3.67 45.33 2.54
C LEU A 25 -3.93 46.15 1.27
N LEU A 26 -4.40 45.52 0.20
CA LEU A 26 -4.84 46.22 -1.01
C LEU A 26 -5.94 47.23 -0.71
N HIS A 27 -6.96 46.84 0.06
CA HIS A 27 -8.04 47.75 0.45
C HIS A 27 -7.52 48.93 1.27
N TRP A 28 -6.61 48.70 2.23
CA TRP A 28 -6.00 49.78 3.02
C TRP A 28 -5.20 50.75 2.15
N LEU A 29 -4.34 50.24 1.28
CA LEU A 29 -3.57 51.07 0.35
C LEU A 29 -4.49 51.85 -0.61
N THR A 30 -5.56 51.20 -1.08
CA THR A 30 -6.60 51.82 -1.91
C THR A 30 -7.26 52.99 -1.18
N CYS A 31 -7.66 52.80 0.07
CA CYS A 31 -8.29 53.84 0.88
C CYS A 31 -7.33 55.00 1.15
N ILE A 32 -6.05 54.74 1.42
CA ILE A 32 -5.04 55.80 1.64
C ILE A 32 -4.81 56.59 0.33
N TRP A 33 -4.66 55.90 -0.80
CA TRP A 33 -4.47 56.55 -2.11
C TRP A 33 -5.69 57.37 -2.54
N GLY A 34 -6.89 56.82 -2.35
CA GLY A 34 -8.15 57.52 -2.62
C GLY A 34 -8.38 58.71 -1.69
N TYR A 35 -8.06 58.57 -0.41
CA TYR A 35 -8.12 59.67 0.55
C TYR A 35 -7.20 60.83 0.14
N MET A 36 -5.96 60.53 -0.28
CA MET A 36 -5.04 61.55 -0.79
C MET A 36 -5.62 62.28 -2.00
N GLY A 37 -6.18 61.54 -2.96
CA GLY A 37 -6.82 62.14 -4.13
C GLY A 37 -7.98 63.08 -3.77
N VAL A 38 -8.83 62.69 -2.82
CA VAL A 38 -9.93 63.54 -2.34
C VAL A 38 -9.43 64.75 -1.55
N SER A 39 -8.38 64.60 -0.74
CA SER A 39 -7.84 65.72 0.04
C SER A 39 -7.21 66.80 -0.85
N GLU A 40 -6.48 66.40 -1.90
CA GLU A 40 -5.85 67.37 -2.82
C GLU A 40 -6.90 68.10 -3.68
N ILE A 41 -8.01 67.46 -4.04
CA ILE A 41 -9.16 68.12 -4.69
C ILE A 41 -9.76 69.21 -3.80
N ARG A 42 -9.79 69.01 -2.48
CA ARG A 42 -10.40 69.96 -1.53
C ARG A 42 -9.52 71.18 -1.24
N ASP A 43 -8.21 71.01 -1.28
CA ASP A 43 -7.26 72.07 -0.93
C ASP A 43 -7.07 73.08 -2.07
N ASP A 44 -7.54 72.76 -3.29
CA ASP A 44 -7.57 73.58 -4.53
C ASP A 44 -6.22 74.22 -4.94
N MET A 45 -5.16 73.89 -4.20
CA MET A 45 -3.84 74.51 -4.27
C MET A 45 -2.83 73.65 -5.02
N HIS A 46 -3.10 72.34 -5.19
CA HIS A 46 -2.17 71.37 -5.80
C HIS A 46 -2.88 70.51 -6.85
N GLU A 47 -2.26 70.36 -8.04
CA GLU A 47 -2.70 69.40 -9.06
C GLU A 47 -2.34 67.97 -8.61
N GLY A 48 -3.34 67.21 -8.16
CA GLY A 48 -3.19 65.80 -7.78
C GLY A 48 -3.57 64.81 -8.88
N TRP A 49 -3.34 63.52 -8.64
CA TRP A 49 -3.50 62.44 -9.61
C TRP A 49 -4.92 62.37 -10.22
N VAL A 50 -5.97 62.64 -9.43
CA VAL A 50 -7.37 62.62 -9.91
C VAL A 50 -7.61 63.74 -10.90
N SER A 51 -7.06 64.92 -10.63
CA SER A 51 -7.21 66.10 -11.50
C SER A 51 -6.49 65.90 -12.84
N GLN A 52 -5.30 65.27 -12.82
CA GLN A 52 -4.56 64.91 -14.02
C GLN A 52 -5.29 63.84 -14.84
N TYR A 53 -5.84 62.82 -14.16
CA TYR A 53 -6.58 61.73 -14.81
C TYR A 53 -7.82 62.26 -15.55
N ALA A 54 -8.63 63.09 -14.88
CA ALA A 54 -9.82 63.71 -15.47
C ALA A 54 -9.45 64.62 -16.66
N ARG A 55 -8.40 65.44 -16.51
CA ARG A 55 -7.90 66.33 -17.58
C ARG A 55 -7.47 65.57 -18.82
N THR A 56 -6.75 64.46 -18.65
CA THR A 56 -6.24 63.65 -19.77
C THR A 56 -7.39 63.04 -20.60
N ARG A 57 -8.55 62.82 -19.98
CA ARG A 57 -9.76 62.31 -20.64
C ARG A 57 -10.75 63.40 -21.07
N GLY A 58 -10.48 64.67 -20.77
CA GLY A 58 -11.40 65.77 -21.04
C GLY A 58 -12.67 65.74 -20.16
N GLU A 59 -12.59 65.11 -18.98
CA GLU A 59 -13.69 64.96 -18.04
C GLU A 59 -13.62 66.01 -16.91
N ILE A 60 -14.76 66.33 -16.29
CA ILE A 60 -14.86 67.32 -15.22
C ILE A 60 -14.67 66.61 -13.88
N ILE A 61 -13.80 67.12 -12.99
CA ILE A 61 -13.51 66.48 -11.69
C ILE A 61 -14.80 66.23 -10.87
N ALA A 62 -15.77 67.15 -10.94
CA ALA A 62 -17.06 67.04 -10.26
C ALA A 62 -17.94 65.86 -10.71
N SER A 63 -17.63 65.21 -11.84
CA SER A 63 -18.36 64.01 -12.29
C SER A 63 -17.94 62.73 -11.57
N TYR A 64 -16.82 62.74 -10.84
CA TYR A 64 -16.32 61.57 -10.12
C TYR A 64 -16.95 61.47 -8.73
N ASN A 65 -17.69 60.40 -8.48
CA ASN A 65 -18.20 60.10 -7.15
C ASN A 65 -17.12 59.38 -6.31
N SER A 66 -17.31 59.32 -4.99
CA SER A 66 -16.40 58.62 -4.06
C SER A 66 -16.15 57.16 -4.45
N TRP A 67 -17.15 56.50 -5.04
CA TRP A 67 -17.03 55.13 -5.54
C TRP A 67 -16.12 55.02 -6.76
N ASP A 68 -16.16 55.99 -7.68
CA ASP A 68 -15.32 56.01 -8.88
C ASP A 68 -13.85 56.24 -8.50
N ILE A 69 -13.61 57.15 -7.56
CA ILE A 69 -12.28 57.40 -7.00
C ILE A 69 -11.75 56.16 -6.29
N TYR A 70 -12.58 55.44 -5.52
CA TYR A 70 -12.18 54.18 -4.89
C TYR A 70 -11.81 53.11 -5.92
N ASN A 71 -12.62 52.90 -6.96
CA ASN A 71 -12.32 51.92 -8.00
C ASN A 71 -11.03 52.26 -8.76
N LEU A 72 -10.81 53.53 -9.08
CA LEU A 72 -9.62 53.98 -9.77
C LEU A 72 -8.37 53.86 -8.88
N SER A 73 -8.51 54.10 -7.57
CA SER A 73 -7.47 53.86 -6.57
C SER A 73 -7.16 52.37 -6.42
N MET A 74 -8.19 51.53 -6.45
CA MET A 74 -8.04 50.07 -6.36
C MET A 74 -7.32 49.54 -7.60
N TYR A 75 -7.66 50.09 -8.77
CA TYR A 75 -6.98 49.81 -10.03
C TYR A 75 -5.49 50.19 -9.96
N PHE A 76 -5.16 51.39 -9.46
CA PHE A 76 -3.76 51.80 -9.24
C PHE A 76 -3.01 50.84 -8.29
N CYS A 77 -3.58 50.51 -7.14
CA CYS A 77 -2.96 49.58 -6.19
C CYS A 77 -2.84 48.15 -6.76
N ALA A 78 -3.81 47.69 -7.55
CA ALA A 78 -3.78 46.38 -8.20
C ALA A 78 -2.70 46.30 -9.29
N MET A 79 -2.55 47.35 -10.12
CA MET A 79 -1.45 47.46 -11.08
C MET A 79 -0.09 47.46 -10.39
N THR A 80 0.01 48.17 -9.26
CA THR A 80 1.23 48.25 -8.46
C THR A 80 1.58 46.92 -7.80
N LEU A 81 0.57 46.16 -7.34
CA LEU A 81 0.76 44.81 -6.80
C LEU A 81 1.19 43.80 -7.87
N THR A 82 0.59 43.88 -9.06
CA THR A 82 0.86 42.93 -10.15
C THR A 82 2.10 43.30 -10.96
N GLY A 83 2.67 44.50 -10.77
CA GLY A 83 3.83 44.99 -11.49
C GLY A 83 3.54 45.38 -12.95
N VAL A 84 2.27 45.58 -13.31
CA VAL A 84 1.87 45.93 -14.69
C VAL A 84 2.17 47.39 -15.01
N GLY A 85 1.66 48.31 -14.17
CA GLY A 85 1.96 49.75 -14.24
C GLY A 85 1.69 50.41 -15.60
N PHE A 86 0.44 50.50 -16.04
CA PHE A 86 0.09 51.15 -17.32
C PHE A 86 0.43 52.65 -17.39
N GLY A 87 0.55 53.32 -16.24
CA GLY A 87 0.97 54.73 -16.15
C GLY A 87 -0.11 55.75 -16.48
N ASP A 88 -1.37 55.32 -16.61
CA ASP A 88 -2.55 56.16 -16.79
C ASP A 88 -2.97 56.86 -15.49
N VAL A 89 -2.76 56.22 -14.34
CA VAL A 89 -2.84 56.84 -13.02
C VAL A 89 -1.42 56.98 -12.47
N ALA A 90 -0.94 58.22 -12.37
CA ALA A 90 0.43 58.53 -11.94
C ALA A 90 0.42 59.61 -10.85
N PRO A 91 1.39 59.57 -9.91
CA PRO A 91 1.56 60.64 -8.93
C PRO A 91 2.04 61.94 -9.60
N CYS A 92 1.41 63.06 -9.25
CA CYS A 92 1.77 64.41 -9.69
C CYS A 92 2.53 65.17 -8.59
N SER A 93 2.04 65.08 -7.37
CA SER A 93 2.52 65.81 -6.20
C SER A 93 3.73 65.12 -5.56
N LYS A 94 4.63 65.89 -4.93
CA LYS A 94 5.78 65.34 -4.19
C LYS A 94 5.34 64.33 -3.12
N PHE A 95 4.20 64.59 -2.49
CA PHE A 95 3.62 63.69 -1.49
C PHE A 95 3.05 62.43 -2.12
N GLU A 96 2.36 62.53 -3.26
CA GLU A 96 1.86 61.39 -4.02
C GLU A 96 3.01 60.51 -4.53
N VAL A 97 4.12 61.10 -4.97
CA VAL A 97 5.31 60.34 -5.38
C VAL A 97 5.88 59.55 -4.20
N ALA A 98 6.00 60.17 -3.03
CA ALA A 98 6.47 59.50 -1.82
C ALA A 98 5.53 58.37 -1.38
N LEU A 99 4.21 58.60 -1.40
CA LEU A 99 3.20 57.58 -1.07
C LEU A 99 3.16 56.45 -2.09
N SER A 100 3.23 56.75 -3.38
CA SER A 100 3.30 55.76 -4.46
C SER A 100 4.54 54.89 -4.31
N THR A 101 5.70 55.50 -4.01
CA THR A 101 6.94 54.77 -3.73
C THR A 101 6.80 53.84 -2.52
N ALA A 102 6.22 54.32 -1.41
CA ALA A 102 5.97 53.49 -0.23
C ALA A 102 4.98 52.35 -0.53
N THR A 103 3.96 52.62 -1.33
CA THR A 103 2.96 51.64 -1.81
C THR A 103 3.64 50.57 -2.64
N MET A 104 4.54 50.92 -3.57
CA MET A 104 5.33 49.97 -4.37
C MET A 104 6.19 49.05 -3.49
N PHE A 105 6.84 49.57 -2.45
CA PHE A 105 7.57 48.73 -1.51
C PHE A 105 6.64 47.78 -0.74
N ALA A 106 5.53 48.30 -0.20
CA ALA A 106 4.56 47.50 0.56
C ALA A 106 3.96 46.37 -0.29
N THR A 107 3.54 46.68 -1.52
CA THR A 107 3.01 45.67 -2.45
C THR A 107 4.08 44.69 -2.93
N GLY A 108 5.32 45.13 -3.09
CA GLY A 108 6.45 44.26 -3.42
C GLY A 108 6.73 43.23 -2.31
N PHE A 109 6.75 43.66 -1.05
CA PHE A 109 6.97 42.75 0.09
C PHE A 109 5.84 41.73 0.26
N ILE A 110 4.57 42.16 0.17
CA ILE A 110 3.45 41.22 0.27
C ILE A 110 3.46 40.22 -0.90
N TRP A 111 3.79 40.66 -2.11
CA TRP A 111 3.86 39.78 -3.28
C TRP A 111 4.95 38.73 -3.12
N ALA A 112 6.15 39.12 -2.67
CA ALA A 112 7.23 38.19 -2.36
C ALA A 112 6.82 37.16 -1.29
N TRP A 113 6.12 37.62 -0.24
CA TRP A 113 5.62 36.74 0.82
C TRP A 113 4.55 35.75 0.33
N VAL A 114 3.60 36.19 -0.51
CA VAL A 114 2.58 35.32 -1.12
C VAL A 114 3.23 34.24 -1.98
N ILE A 115 4.19 34.62 -2.85
CA ILE A 115 4.92 33.66 -3.68
C ILE A 115 5.64 32.63 -2.81
N ALA A 116 6.34 33.08 -1.76
CA ALA A 116 7.05 32.18 -0.86
C ALA A 116 6.11 31.15 -0.20
N ASN A 117 4.92 31.57 0.23
CA ASN A 117 3.92 30.66 0.80
C ASN A 117 3.35 29.69 -0.23
N VAL A 118 3.06 30.14 -1.46
CA VAL A 118 2.58 29.27 -2.53
C VAL A 118 3.63 28.20 -2.86
N VAL A 119 4.90 28.58 -3.01
CA VAL A 119 6.00 27.65 -3.26
C VAL A 119 6.14 26.65 -2.10
N ASN A 120 6.10 27.12 -0.86
CA ASN A 120 6.16 26.25 0.31
C ASN A 120 5.00 25.25 0.35
N VAL A 121 3.79 25.69 0.01
CA VAL A 121 2.64 24.79 -0.08
C VAL A 121 2.85 23.76 -1.18
N VAL A 122 3.19 24.18 -2.41
CA VAL A 122 3.41 23.28 -3.55
C VAL A 122 4.45 22.21 -3.23
N ASN A 123 5.56 22.60 -2.59
CA ASN A 123 6.62 21.66 -2.19
C ASN A 123 6.15 20.64 -1.15
N ASN A 124 5.17 20.99 -0.32
CA ASN A 124 4.67 20.15 0.77
C ASN A 124 3.34 19.42 0.44
N LEU A 125 2.70 19.71 -0.70
CA LEU A 125 1.42 19.11 -1.09
C LEU A 125 1.50 17.58 -1.23
N ASP A 126 2.62 17.07 -1.74
CA ASP A 126 2.84 15.64 -1.94
C ASP A 126 4.24 15.23 -1.48
N ALA A 127 4.45 15.29 -0.16
CA ALA A 127 5.68 14.86 0.49
C ALA A 127 6.06 13.42 0.13
N PHE A 128 5.07 12.53 -0.05
CA PHE A 128 5.31 11.14 -0.44
C PHE A 128 5.85 11.03 -1.87
N LYS A 129 5.29 11.78 -2.82
CA LYS A 129 5.80 11.83 -4.19
C LYS A 129 7.20 12.42 -4.25
N ALA A 130 7.48 13.48 -3.50
CA ALA A 130 8.83 14.04 -3.40
C ALA A 130 9.83 13.02 -2.83
N TYR A 131 9.43 12.29 -1.79
CA TYR A 131 10.21 11.19 -1.21
C TYR A 131 10.49 10.09 -2.24
N GLN A 132 9.48 9.66 -3.01
CA GLN A 132 9.66 8.62 -4.02
C GLN A 132 10.54 9.10 -5.19
N GLN A 133 10.42 10.36 -5.60
CA GLN A 133 11.30 10.94 -6.63
C GLN A 133 12.75 10.92 -6.17
N LYS A 134 13.01 11.30 -4.91
CA LYS A 134 14.35 11.19 -4.31
C LYS A 134 14.86 9.74 -4.31
N GLN A 135 14.03 8.76 -3.94
CA GLN A 135 14.41 7.35 -4.03
C GLN A 135 14.76 6.91 -5.46
N SER A 136 14.03 7.41 -6.46
CA SER A 136 14.31 7.14 -7.87
C SER A 136 15.68 7.69 -8.28
N ASP A 137 16.00 8.91 -7.84
CA ASP A 137 17.27 9.55 -8.14
C ASP A 137 18.44 8.85 -7.45
N ASP A 138 18.28 8.46 -6.17
CA ASP A 138 19.27 7.69 -5.42
C ASP A 138 19.53 6.31 -6.09
N LEU A 139 18.47 5.65 -6.56
CA LEU A 139 18.60 4.40 -7.32
C LEU A 139 19.31 4.62 -8.66
N ASN A 140 19.01 5.71 -9.38
CA ASN A 140 19.74 6.04 -10.61
C ASN A 140 21.23 6.26 -10.35
N ALA A 141 21.58 7.03 -9.32
CA ALA A 141 22.96 7.24 -8.92
C ALA A 141 23.67 5.92 -8.55
N LEU A 142 22.98 5.01 -7.86
CA LEU A 142 23.50 3.68 -7.55
C LEU A 142 23.75 2.84 -8.83
N MET A 143 22.80 2.89 -9.77
CA MET A 143 22.92 2.15 -11.04
C MET A 143 24.07 2.66 -11.92
N ASP A 144 24.32 3.97 -11.86
CA ASP A 144 25.44 4.62 -12.55
C ASP A 144 26.77 4.29 -11.89
N ALA A 145 26.87 4.43 -10.56
CA ALA A 145 28.08 4.11 -9.80
C ALA A 145 28.52 2.64 -9.95
N ARG A 146 27.56 1.72 -10.12
CA ARG A 146 27.84 0.28 -10.31
C ARG A 146 27.89 -0.15 -11.78
N ALA A 147 27.77 0.78 -12.73
CA ALA A 147 27.75 0.49 -14.16
C ALA A 147 26.80 -0.66 -14.56
N LEU A 148 25.58 -0.68 -14.00
CA LEU A 148 24.65 -1.77 -14.26
C LEU A 148 24.23 -1.83 -15.75
N PRO A 149 23.96 -3.02 -16.31
CA PRO A 149 23.46 -3.16 -17.67
C PRO A 149 22.15 -2.39 -17.91
N THR A 150 21.97 -1.85 -19.12
CA THR A 150 20.81 -1.04 -19.52
C THR A 150 19.47 -1.76 -19.31
N ASP A 151 19.43 -3.08 -19.51
CA ASP A 151 18.24 -3.90 -19.28
C ASP A 151 17.84 -3.96 -17.80
N LEU A 152 18.83 -4.13 -16.91
CA LEU A 152 18.57 -4.13 -15.46
C LEU A 152 18.11 -2.75 -15.01
N ARG A 153 18.72 -1.67 -15.52
CA ARG A 153 18.29 -0.29 -15.24
C ARG A 153 16.84 -0.05 -15.60
N ARG A 154 16.43 -0.51 -16.79
CA ARG A 154 15.04 -0.41 -17.26
C ARG A 154 14.08 -1.16 -16.34
N ARG A 155 14.45 -2.39 -15.94
CA ARG A 155 13.62 -3.21 -15.03
C ARG A 155 13.46 -2.58 -13.66
N VAL A 156 14.53 -2.04 -13.07
CA VAL A 156 14.49 -1.35 -11.77
C VAL A 156 13.57 -0.13 -11.81
N ARG A 157 13.73 0.75 -12.82
CA ARG A 157 12.86 1.93 -12.98
C ARG A 157 11.40 1.54 -13.16
N LYS A 158 11.12 0.50 -13.96
CA LYS A 158 9.76 0.01 -14.17
C LYS A 158 9.15 -0.53 -12.88
N HIS A 159 9.91 -1.30 -12.10
CA HIS A 159 9.47 -1.79 -10.79
C HIS A 159 9.10 -0.63 -9.86
N LEU A 160 9.97 0.38 -9.74
CA LEU A 160 9.73 1.54 -8.87
C LEU A 160 8.48 2.34 -9.28
N PHE A 161 8.24 2.47 -10.59
CA PHE A 161 7.05 3.13 -11.12
C PHE A 161 5.77 2.35 -10.77
N GLU A 162 5.75 1.04 -11.01
CA GLU A 162 4.59 0.19 -10.73
C GLU A 162 4.33 0.02 -9.23
N SER A 163 5.38 0.04 -8.40
CA SER A 163 5.25 -0.12 -6.94
C SER A 163 4.83 1.15 -6.22
N PHE A 164 4.60 2.27 -6.92
CA PHE A 164 4.22 3.54 -6.30
C PHE A 164 3.03 3.42 -5.34
N ASN A 165 1.93 2.83 -5.82
CA ASN A 165 0.71 2.71 -5.02
C ASN A 165 0.91 1.78 -3.82
N VAL A 166 1.71 0.73 -3.98
CA VAL A 166 2.05 -0.23 -2.91
C VAL A 166 2.90 0.44 -1.84
N HIS A 167 3.93 1.19 -2.22
CA HIS A 167 4.74 1.99 -1.30
C HIS A 167 3.88 3.06 -0.60
N ARG A 168 2.94 3.68 -1.31
CA ARG A 168 2.02 4.68 -0.73
C ARG A 168 1.12 4.04 0.32
N GLN A 169 0.56 2.87 0.02
CA GLN A 169 -0.26 2.12 0.97
C GLN A 169 0.54 1.71 2.20
N LYS A 170 1.79 1.27 2.03
CA LYS A 170 2.69 0.95 3.15
C LYS A 170 2.96 2.17 4.04
N HIS A 171 3.22 3.32 3.44
CA HIS A 171 3.40 4.58 4.19
C HIS A 171 2.12 5.03 4.90
N GLN A 172 0.95 4.83 4.29
CA GLN A 172 -0.34 5.10 4.91
C GLN A 172 -0.61 4.18 6.11
N GLN A 173 -0.26 2.90 6.03
CA GLN A 173 -0.37 1.97 7.15
C GLN A 173 0.47 2.43 8.36
N GLU A 174 1.68 2.94 8.13
CA GLU A 174 2.51 3.52 9.20
C GLU A 174 1.83 4.74 9.83
N THR A 175 1.16 5.57 9.03
CA THR A 175 0.40 6.72 9.54
C THR A 175 -0.81 6.28 10.38
N THR A 176 -1.52 5.25 9.94
CA THR A 176 -2.65 4.67 10.67
C THR A 176 -2.26 4.15 12.05
N ARG A 177 -1.00 3.72 12.25
CA ARG A 177 -0.51 3.25 13.56
C ARG A 177 -0.53 4.31 14.67
N ILE A 178 -0.59 5.58 14.32
CA ILE A 178 -0.69 6.70 15.29
C ILE A 178 -2.09 6.75 15.94
N LEU A 179 -3.10 6.17 15.29
CA LEU A 179 -4.48 6.17 15.78
C LEU A 179 -4.69 5.14 16.90
N SER A 180 -5.78 5.27 17.66
CA SER A 180 -6.20 4.25 18.62
C SER A 180 -6.62 2.96 17.92
N ALA A 181 -6.46 1.80 18.58
CA ALA A 181 -6.74 0.49 18.00
C ALA A 181 -8.18 0.36 17.45
N GLY A 182 -9.18 0.96 18.11
CA GLY A 182 -10.56 0.99 17.60
C GLY A 182 -10.69 1.70 16.25
N LEU A 183 -10.12 2.90 16.12
CA LEU A 183 -10.14 3.67 14.86
C LEU A 183 -9.32 2.99 13.75
N GLN A 184 -8.20 2.35 14.11
CA GLN A 184 -7.44 1.54 13.16
C GLN A 184 -8.33 0.42 12.58
N GLY A 185 -9.13 -0.22 13.43
CA GLY A 185 -10.08 -1.25 13.04
C GLY A 185 -11.16 -0.77 12.09
N GLU A 186 -11.78 0.37 12.39
CA GLU A 186 -12.80 0.97 11.51
C GLU A 186 -12.22 1.32 10.13
N ILE A 187 -11.01 1.90 10.08
CA ILE A 187 -10.32 2.23 8.82
C ILE A 187 -9.95 0.96 8.06
N ALA A 188 -9.48 -0.08 8.75
CA ALA A 188 -9.15 -1.39 8.18
C ALA A 188 -10.35 -2.04 7.49
N ILE A 189 -11.51 -2.04 8.15
CA ILE A 189 -12.78 -2.56 7.60
C ILE A 189 -13.21 -1.72 6.40
N ALA A 190 -13.20 -0.38 6.52
CA ALA A 190 -13.56 0.52 5.43
C ALA A 190 -12.64 0.39 4.19
N SER A 191 -11.36 0.07 4.41
CA SER A 191 -10.36 -0.15 3.36
C SER A 191 -10.53 -1.50 2.63
N GLY A 192 -11.44 -2.36 3.08
CA GLY A 192 -11.71 -3.67 2.48
C GLY A 192 -10.67 -4.73 2.84
N ALA A 193 -10.00 -4.60 3.98
CA ALA A 193 -9.02 -5.58 4.45
C ALA A 193 -9.69 -6.87 4.98
N ASP A 194 -10.95 -6.79 5.41
CA ASP A 194 -11.83 -7.94 5.70
C ASP A 194 -11.86 -8.94 4.53
N LYS A 195 -11.93 -8.44 3.29
CA LYS A 195 -11.94 -9.26 2.08
C LYS A 195 -10.64 -10.05 1.93
N VAL A 196 -9.51 -9.49 2.35
CA VAL A 196 -8.19 -10.16 2.27
C VAL A 196 -8.13 -11.32 3.26
N CYS A 197 -8.60 -11.12 4.49
CA CYS A 197 -8.69 -12.17 5.49
C CYS A 197 -9.63 -13.31 5.03
N ASN A 198 -10.77 -12.96 4.43
CA ASN A 198 -11.74 -13.93 3.94
C ASN A 198 -11.23 -14.82 2.78
N CYS A 199 -10.18 -14.41 2.05
CA CYS A 199 -9.53 -15.27 1.07
C CYS A 199 -8.83 -16.47 1.72
N VAL A 200 -8.35 -16.33 2.95
CA VAL A 200 -7.62 -17.38 3.66
C VAL A 200 -8.60 -18.23 4.46
N TRP A 201 -8.73 -19.51 4.10
CA TRP A 201 -9.78 -20.39 4.64
C TRP A 201 -9.80 -20.53 6.17
N TYR A 202 -8.65 -20.40 6.85
CA TYR A 202 -8.58 -20.45 8.32
C TYR A 202 -8.78 -19.09 9.01
N LEU A 203 -8.87 -17.99 8.24
CA LEU A 203 -9.10 -16.62 8.73
C LEU A 203 -10.50 -16.07 8.38
N GLN A 204 -11.38 -16.90 7.80
CA GLN A 204 -12.77 -16.54 7.52
C GLN A 204 -13.58 -16.38 8.80
N ASP A 205 -14.58 -15.48 8.84
CA ASP A 205 -15.51 -15.37 9.98
C ASP A 205 -14.82 -15.33 11.35
N ILE A 206 -13.80 -14.48 11.48
CA ILE A 206 -13.10 -14.23 12.75
C ILE A 206 -13.80 -13.12 13.53
N GLU A 207 -13.60 -13.12 14.85
CA GLU A 207 -14.11 -12.08 15.73
C GLU A 207 -13.60 -10.68 15.30
N PRO A 208 -14.43 -9.62 15.36
CA PRO A 208 -14.04 -8.28 14.91
C PRO A 208 -12.76 -7.79 15.58
N ASP A 209 -12.59 -8.01 16.89
CA ASP A 209 -11.42 -7.58 17.64
C ASP A 209 -10.12 -8.24 17.14
N VAL A 210 -10.20 -9.51 16.73
CA VAL A 210 -9.08 -10.24 16.13
C VAL A 210 -8.79 -9.73 14.72
N LEU A 211 -9.83 -9.42 13.95
CA LEU A 211 -9.70 -8.88 12.59
C LEU A 211 -8.92 -7.57 12.58
N VAL A 212 -9.25 -6.64 13.50
CA VAL A 212 -8.57 -5.35 13.61
C VAL A 212 -7.07 -5.52 13.84
N GLU A 213 -6.70 -6.39 14.79
CA GLU A 213 -5.29 -6.66 15.08
C GLU A 213 -4.58 -7.30 13.88
N LEU A 214 -5.24 -8.27 13.23
CA LEU A 214 -4.66 -9.02 12.12
C LEU A 214 -4.41 -8.16 10.89
N VAL A 215 -5.35 -7.26 10.55
CA VAL A 215 -5.23 -6.37 9.39
C VAL A 215 -4.00 -5.46 9.51
N ASN A 216 -3.68 -4.99 10.71
CA ASN A 216 -2.50 -4.17 10.95
C ASN A 216 -1.16 -4.88 10.67
N PHE A 217 -1.17 -6.21 10.63
CA PHE A 217 -0.02 -7.04 10.31
C PHE A 217 0.06 -7.45 8.83
N PHE A 218 -0.97 -7.19 8.03
CA PHE A 218 -0.91 -7.44 6.58
C PHE A 218 -0.14 -6.30 5.89
N ILE A 219 1.00 -6.66 5.30
CA ILE A 219 1.90 -5.71 4.63
C ILE A 219 1.73 -5.86 3.11
N PRO A 220 1.46 -4.76 2.37
CA PRO A 220 1.43 -4.77 0.92
C PRO A 220 2.85 -4.88 0.36
N ASP A 221 3.04 -5.75 -0.63
CA ASP A 221 4.31 -5.96 -1.34
C ASP A 221 4.06 -6.13 -2.85
N MET A 222 5.09 -5.86 -3.66
CA MET A 222 5.02 -6.02 -5.11
C MET A 222 6.20 -6.84 -5.64
N TYR A 223 5.91 -7.73 -6.59
CA TYR A 223 6.90 -8.51 -7.33
C TYR A 223 6.91 -8.13 -8.80
N SER A 224 8.10 -8.08 -9.40
CA SER A 224 8.25 -7.82 -10.84
C SER A 224 7.91 -9.07 -11.66
N PRO A 225 7.66 -8.95 -12.98
CA PRO A 225 7.49 -10.10 -13.87
C PRO A 225 8.69 -11.06 -13.86
N ALA A 226 8.41 -12.36 -14.02
CA ALA A 226 9.37 -13.45 -14.08
C ALA A 226 10.20 -13.70 -12.80
N GLU A 227 9.75 -13.20 -11.65
CA GLU A 227 10.35 -13.43 -10.34
C GLU A 227 9.63 -14.55 -9.59
N TYR A 228 10.33 -15.22 -8.67
CA TYR A 228 9.73 -16.22 -7.80
C TYR A 228 9.33 -15.59 -6.47
N ILE A 229 8.12 -15.91 -5.99
CA ILE A 229 7.66 -15.50 -4.66
C ILE A 229 8.15 -16.54 -3.65
N ILE A 230 9.33 -16.30 -3.05
CA ILE A 230 10.03 -17.24 -2.16
C ILE A 230 9.79 -16.85 -0.69
N GLN A 231 8.54 -16.95 -0.23
CA GLN A 231 8.20 -16.69 1.18
C GLN A 231 7.75 -17.99 1.86
N LYS A 232 8.61 -18.56 2.72
CA LYS A 232 8.36 -19.85 3.41
C LYS A 232 7.58 -19.73 4.72
N HIS A 233 7.62 -18.57 5.36
CA HIS A 233 7.03 -18.30 6.68
C HIS A 233 6.02 -17.15 6.61
N ALA A 234 5.37 -17.00 5.47
CA ALA A 234 4.34 -15.99 5.25
C ALA A 234 3.19 -16.59 4.44
N VAL A 235 1.99 -16.08 4.66
CA VAL A 235 0.84 -16.28 3.78
C VAL A 235 0.62 -14.99 3.00
N SER A 236 0.45 -15.10 1.69
CA SER A 236 0.33 -13.95 0.79
C SER A 236 -0.90 -14.11 -0.08
N VAL A 237 -1.74 -13.07 -0.11
CA VAL A 237 -2.95 -13.02 -0.93
C VAL A 237 -2.71 -12.11 -2.12
N ILE A 238 -2.96 -12.61 -3.34
CA ILE A 238 -2.78 -11.81 -4.56
C ILE A 238 -3.90 -10.78 -4.66
N ARG A 239 -3.58 -9.49 -4.79
CA ARG A 239 -4.57 -8.42 -5.01
C ARG A 239 -4.65 -7.98 -6.45
N ARG A 240 -3.51 -7.99 -7.14
CA ARG A 240 -3.40 -7.63 -8.56
C ARG A 240 -2.34 -8.48 -9.24
N GLY A 241 -2.56 -8.80 -10.52
CA GLY A 241 -1.62 -9.58 -11.32
C GLY A 241 -1.90 -11.07 -11.32
N SER A 242 -0.96 -11.83 -11.86
CA SER A 242 -1.05 -13.29 -11.97
C SER A 242 0.31 -13.96 -11.82
N CYS A 243 0.31 -15.16 -11.28
CA CYS A 243 1.49 -16.00 -11.16
C CYS A 243 1.19 -17.45 -11.56
N TRP A 244 2.24 -18.15 -11.97
CA TRP A 244 2.19 -19.54 -12.37
C TRP A 244 2.69 -20.44 -11.24
N ARG A 245 1.91 -21.44 -10.84
CA ARG A 245 2.29 -22.45 -9.85
C ARG A 245 1.71 -23.81 -10.20
N LEU A 246 2.55 -24.85 -10.22
CA LEU A 246 2.15 -26.25 -10.41
C LEU A 246 1.17 -26.49 -11.59
N GLY A 247 1.41 -25.85 -12.74
CA GLY A 247 0.56 -26.01 -13.92
C GLY A 247 -0.76 -25.23 -13.87
N ARG A 248 -0.93 -24.32 -12.90
CA ARG A 248 -2.11 -23.48 -12.75
C ARG A 248 -1.72 -22.00 -12.69
N VAL A 249 -2.57 -21.16 -13.26
CA VAL A 249 -2.48 -19.70 -13.11
C VAL A 249 -3.23 -19.31 -11.85
N LEU A 250 -2.55 -18.64 -10.93
CA LEU A 250 -3.14 -17.98 -9.77
C LEU A 250 -3.42 -16.53 -10.15
N THR A 251 -4.63 -16.07 -9.85
CA THR A 251 -5.11 -14.73 -10.14
C THR A 251 -5.46 -14.00 -8.84
N ARG A 252 -6.10 -12.83 -8.96
CA ARG A 252 -6.64 -12.08 -7.83
C ARG A 252 -7.38 -12.99 -6.83
N ASP A 253 -7.16 -12.71 -5.55
CA ASP A 253 -7.70 -13.37 -4.36
C ASP A 253 -7.22 -14.83 -4.15
N SER A 254 -6.27 -15.31 -4.96
CA SER A 254 -5.60 -16.59 -4.71
C SER A 254 -4.60 -16.47 -3.56
N VAL A 255 -4.52 -17.52 -2.73
CA VAL A 255 -3.64 -17.57 -1.56
C VAL A 255 -2.37 -18.38 -1.86
N ILE A 256 -1.23 -17.83 -1.43
CA ILE A 256 0.09 -18.44 -1.50
C ILE A 256 0.58 -18.65 -0.06
N GLY A 257 1.25 -19.76 0.23
CA GLY A 257 1.91 -19.94 1.53
C GLY A 257 0.98 -20.33 2.69
N GLU A 258 -0.18 -20.95 2.42
CA GLU A 258 -1.07 -21.48 3.48
C GLU A 258 -0.36 -22.45 4.45
N ASP A 259 0.74 -23.07 4.01
CA ASP A 259 1.57 -23.99 4.80
C ASP A 259 2.41 -23.29 5.87
N MET A 260 2.31 -21.96 5.99
CA MET A 260 2.98 -21.16 7.02
C MET A 260 2.75 -21.71 8.44
N LEU A 261 1.58 -22.29 8.70
CA LEU A 261 1.18 -22.88 9.99
C LEU A 261 2.03 -24.10 10.38
N LEU A 262 2.59 -24.83 9.42
CA LEU A 262 3.30 -26.09 9.69
C LEU A 262 4.70 -25.82 10.23
N CYS A 263 5.09 -26.47 11.34
CA CYS A 263 6.46 -26.37 11.85
C CYS A 263 7.44 -27.12 10.95
N SER A 264 7.07 -28.34 10.56
CA SER A 264 7.88 -29.25 9.75
C SER A 264 8.07 -28.78 8.31
N GLU A 265 9.31 -28.55 7.88
CA GLU A 265 9.60 -28.10 6.52
C GLU A 265 9.23 -29.12 5.44
N PHE A 266 9.36 -30.42 5.73
CA PHE A 266 9.04 -31.51 4.79
C PHE A 266 7.55 -31.63 4.46
N LEU A 267 6.66 -31.06 5.30
CA LEU A 267 5.22 -31.00 5.03
C LEU A 267 4.82 -29.73 4.26
N ARG A 268 5.72 -28.74 4.17
CA ARG A 268 5.46 -27.52 3.42
C ARG A 268 5.68 -27.74 1.94
N GLU A 269 4.94 -27.00 1.13
CA GLU A 269 5.10 -27.03 -0.31
C GLU A 269 6.41 -26.35 -0.73
N THR A 270 7.14 -26.99 -1.64
CA THR A 270 8.43 -26.52 -2.16
C THR A 270 8.30 -25.79 -3.49
N ALA A 271 7.10 -25.74 -4.07
CA ALA A 271 6.84 -25.10 -5.36
C ALA A 271 6.51 -23.61 -5.18
N PHE A 272 7.47 -22.74 -5.50
CA PHE A 272 7.28 -21.29 -5.44
C PHE A 272 6.56 -20.78 -6.70
N PRO A 273 5.54 -19.91 -6.57
CA PRO A 273 4.90 -19.29 -7.72
C PRO A 273 5.88 -18.38 -8.47
N LYS A 274 5.84 -18.43 -9.80
CA LYS A 274 6.58 -17.51 -10.67
C LYS A 274 5.63 -16.44 -11.20
N THR A 275 5.95 -15.16 -11.04
CA THR A 275 5.12 -14.06 -11.52
C THR A 275 5.13 -13.97 -13.04
N MET A 276 3.96 -13.69 -13.63
CA MET A 276 3.83 -13.48 -15.08
C MET A 276 3.86 -11.98 -15.40
N ASN A 277 3.14 -11.19 -14.61
CA ASN A 277 3.08 -9.73 -14.67
C ASN A 277 3.55 -9.14 -13.33
N PHE A 278 3.42 -7.82 -13.15
CA PHE A 278 3.54 -7.22 -11.83
C PHE A 278 2.47 -7.78 -10.91
N VAL A 279 2.88 -8.36 -9.78
CA VAL A 279 1.96 -8.98 -8.81
C VAL A 279 2.02 -8.20 -7.52
N GLU A 280 0.88 -7.67 -7.13
CA GLU A 280 0.66 -7.05 -5.82
C GLU A 280 0.10 -8.09 -4.87
N VAL A 281 0.71 -8.21 -3.70
CA VAL A 281 0.28 -9.15 -2.66
C VAL A 281 0.11 -8.44 -1.33
N MET A 282 -0.81 -8.95 -0.52
CA MET A 282 -0.88 -8.64 0.91
C MET A 282 -0.29 -9.83 1.66
N THR A 283 0.78 -9.60 2.41
CA THR A 283 1.54 -10.65 3.08
C THR A 283 1.39 -10.54 4.59
N LEU A 284 1.11 -11.66 5.24
CA LEU A 284 1.10 -11.82 6.70
C LEU A 284 2.21 -12.79 7.11
N GLN A 285 3.09 -12.39 8.02
CA GLN A 285 4.18 -13.26 8.49
C GLN A 285 3.71 -14.16 9.64
N ARG A 286 4.39 -15.30 9.78
CA ARG A 286 4.10 -16.28 10.83
C ARG A 286 4.26 -15.69 12.22
N LYS A 287 5.32 -14.91 12.43
CA LYS A 287 5.63 -14.28 13.72
C LYS A 287 4.47 -13.39 14.17
N ASP A 288 3.89 -12.64 13.23
CA ASP A 288 2.82 -11.68 13.51
C ASP A 288 1.52 -12.43 13.83
N LEU A 289 1.23 -13.52 13.10
CA LEU A 289 0.12 -14.41 13.43
C LEU A 289 0.28 -15.05 14.82
N CYS A 290 1.50 -15.41 15.22
CA CYS A 290 1.77 -15.95 16.56
C CYS A 290 1.47 -14.92 17.66
N LEU A 291 1.85 -13.65 17.47
CA LEU A 291 1.54 -12.57 18.40
C LEU A 291 0.02 -12.39 18.61
N VAL A 292 -0.76 -12.46 17.52
CA VAL A 292 -2.22 -12.40 17.61
C VAL A 292 -2.78 -13.63 18.36
N CYS A 293 -2.21 -14.83 18.11
CA CYS A 293 -2.61 -16.04 18.81
C CYS A 293 -2.32 -15.99 20.33
N GLU A 294 -1.25 -15.31 20.74
CA GLU A 294 -0.92 -15.12 22.17
C GLU A 294 -1.93 -14.19 22.87
N LYS A 295 -2.39 -13.16 22.16
CA LYS A 295 -3.39 -12.20 22.66
C LYS A 295 -4.80 -12.79 22.74
N PHE A 296 -5.17 -13.65 21.78
CA PHE A 296 -6.53 -14.20 21.64
C PHE A 296 -6.54 -15.75 21.70
N PRO A 297 -6.84 -16.35 22.88
CA PRO A 297 -6.74 -17.80 23.06
C PRO A 297 -7.78 -18.61 22.27
N GLU A 298 -9.00 -18.09 22.08
CA GLU A 298 -10.02 -18.77 21.25
C GLU A 298 -9.61 -18.83 19.77
N PHE A 299 -9.01 -17.74 19.26
CA PHE A 299 -8.43 -17.71 17.93
C PHE A 299 -7.27 -18.70 17.79
N SER A 300 -6.40 -18.79 18.80
CA SER A 300 -5.30 -19.77 18.83
C SER A 300 -5.79 -21.23 18.71
N LYS A 301 -6.88 -21.60 19.40
CA LYS A 301 -7.50 -22.93 19.26
C LYS A 301 -7.91 -23.21 17.82
N ARG A 302 -8.54 -22.23 17.16
CA ARG A 302 -8.95 -22.33 15.76
C ARG A 302 -7.76 -22.52 14.82
N ILE A 303 -6.70 -21.73 14.99
CA ILE A 303 -5.48 -21.84 14.19
C ILE A 303 -4.79 -23.20 14.43
N ARG A 304 -4.78 -23.71 15.67
CA ARG A 304 -4.27 -25.05 15.99
C ARG A 304 -5.06 -26.15 15.30
N LEU A 305 -6.38 -26.06 15.25
CA LEU A 305 -7.22 -27.01 14.50
C LEU A 305 -6.92 -26.94 13.00
N ALA A 306 -6.74 -25.75 12.44
CA ALA A 306 -6.35 -25.57 11.05
C ALA A 306 -4.97 -26.17 10.76
N GLN A 307 -4.01 -25.98 11.66
CA GLN A 307 -2.67 -26.56 11.60
C GLN A 307 -2.72 -28.09 11.58
N ILE A 308 -3.51 -28.72 12.48
CA ILE A 308 -3.67 -30.19 12.53
C ILE A 308 -4.30 -30.70 11.23
N ARG A 309 -5.38 -30.08 10.75
CA ARG A 309 -6.05 -30.47 9.49
C ARG A 309 -5.08 -30.40 8.31
N LEU A 310 -4.27 -29.34 8.24
CA LEU A 310 -3.28 -29.16 7.18
C LEU A 310 -2.15 -30.19 7.29
N ALA A 311 -1.65 -30.46 8.50
CA ALA A 311 -0.60 -31.44 8.76
C ALA A 311 -1.03 -32.86 8.35
N ILE A 312 -2.26 -33.27 8.68
CA ILE A 312 -2.81 -34.57 8.28
C ILE A 312 -2.92 -34.68 6.76
N ARG A 313 -3.48 -33.66 6.10
CA ARG A 313 -3.63 -33.63 4.64
C ARG A 313 -2.28 -33.71 3.93
N ARG A 314 -1.31 -32.89 4.34
CA ARG A 314 0.05 -32.87 3.78
C ARG A 314 0.81 -34.16 4.09
N GLY A 315 0.65 -34.70 5.30
CA GLY A 315 1.23 -35.98 5.72
C GLY A 315 0.75 -37.13 4.85
N PHE A 316 -0.55 -37.22 4.57
CA PHE A 316 -1.11 -38.24 3.68
C PHE A 316 -0.53 -38.15 2.26
N ILE A 317 -0.45 -36.93 1.70
CA ILE A 317 0.15 -36.69 0.37
C ILE A 317 1.63 -37.09 0.36
N TYR A 318 2.38 -36.75 1.42
CA TYR A 318 3.79 -37.09 1.56
C TYR A 318 4.00 -38.61 1.59
N TYR A 319 3.27 -39.34 2.45
CA TYR A 319 3.34 -40.80 2.52
C TYR A 319 2.92 -41.47 1.21
N ALA A 320 1.85 -40.98 0.56
CA ALA A 320 1.42 -41.50 -0.73
C ALA A 320 2.51 -41.33 -1.81
N ARG A 321 3.22 -40.20 -1.81
CA ARG A 321 4.35 -39.96 -2.72
C ARG A 321 5.51 -40.93 -2.45
N GLN A 322 5.86 -41.16 -1.18
CA GLN A 322 6.91 -42.11 -0.80
C GLN A 322 6.58 -43.55 -1.25
N ILE A 323 5.33 -44.00 -1.03
CA ILE A 323 4.89 -45.33 -1.48
C ILE A 323 4.94 -45.44 -3.01
N ARG A 324 4.59 -44.36 -3.74
CA ARG A 324 4.66 -44.36 -5.20
C ARG A 324 6.10 -44.49 -5.71
N VAL A 325 7.05 -43.81 -5.07
CA VAL A 325 8.48 -43.93 -5.38
C VAL A 325 8.99 -45.33 -5.08
N LEU A 326 8.67 -45.90 -3.91
CA LEU A 326 9.03 -47.28 -3.55
C LEU A 326 8.46 -48.30 -4.52
N LYS A 327 7.20 -48.17 -4.93
CA LYS A 327 6.59 -49.05 -5.94
C LYS A 327 7.25 -48.91 -7.32
N ALA A 328 7.67 -47.71 -7.71
CA ALA A 328 8.40 -47.50 -8.96
C ALA A 328 9.80 -48.15 -8.92
N MET A 329 10.47 -48.14 -7.77
CA MET A 329 11.76 -48.84 -7.58
C MET A 329 11.60 -50.36 -7.61
N ILE A 330 10.57 -50.91 -6.96
CA ILE A 330 10.29 -52.35 -6.92
C ILE A 330 9.73 -52.85 -8.27
N GLY A 331 9.04 -51.98 -9.03
CA GLY A 331 8.41 -52.30 -10.31
C GLY A 331 9.28 -52.13 -11.55
N SER A 332 10.57 -51.77 -11.42
CA SER A 332 11.50 -51.74 -12.55
C SER A 332 12.00 -53.16 -12.88
N PRO A 333 11.66 -53.75 -14.04
CA PRO A 333 12.19 -55.04 -14.43
C PRO A 333 13.61 -54.87 -14.98
N LYS A 334 14.59 -55.46 -14.30
CA LYS A 334 15.96 -55.80 -14.76
C LYS A 334 16.65 -54.75 -15.66
N THR A 335 17.52 -53.95 -15.07
CA THR A 335 18.76 -53.53 -15.75
C THR A 335 19.97 -53.93 -14.90
N ASN A 336 21.03 -54.33 -15.61
CA ASN A 336 22.17 -55.11 -15.16
C ASN A 336 22.85 -54.63 -13.86
N ASN A 337 23.53 -55.58 -13.21
CA ASN A 337 24.24 -55.53 -11.90
C ASN A 337 25.31 -54.43 -11.72
N GLY A 338 25.37 -53.39 -12.56
CA GLY A 338 26.25 -52.22 -12.38
C GLY A 338 25.63 -51.06 -11.59
N ASP A 339 24.30 -50.93 -11.56
CA ASP A 339 23.62 -49.72 -11.04
C ASP A 339 23.25 -49.78 -9.54
N PHE A 340 23.46 -50.92 -8.90
CA PHE A 340 23.11 -51.10 -7.48
C PHE A 340 24.05 -50.30 -6.56
N ALA A 341 25.31 -50.12 -6.95
CA ALA A 341 26.28 -49.29 -6.22
C ALA A 341 25.95 -47.78 -6.33
N THR A 342 25.44 -47.35 -7.48
CA THR A 342 25.06 -45.96 -7.75
C THR A 342 23.78 -45.56 -7.00
N GLY A 343 22.81 -46.48 -6.88
CA GLY A 343 21.60 -46.27 -6.08
C GLY A 343 21.86 -46.17 -4.58
N LEU A 344 22.80 -46.95 -4.04
CA LEU A 344 23.21 -46.90 -2.63
C LEU A 344 24.00 -45.64 -2.28
N ALA A 345 24.86 -45.16 -3.19
CA ALA A 345 25.55 -43.88 -3.04
C ALA A 345 24.57 -42.69 -3.02
N THR A 346 23.48 -42.78 -3.79
CA THR A 346 22.41 -41.75 -3.82
C THR A 346 21.61 -41.76 -2.51
N LEU A 347 21.37 -42.93 -1.91
CA LEU A 347 20.72 -43.06 -0.60
C LEU A 347 21.61 -42.56 0.55
N GLN A 348 22.93 -42.80 0.50
CA GLN A 348 23.87 -42.23 1.48
C GLN A 348 23.99 -40.70 1.33
N GLY A 349 23.95 -40.18 0.10
CA GLY A 349 23.88 -38.74 -0.16
C GLY A 349 22.60 -38.09 0.39
N ILE A 350 21.43 -38.71 0.21
CA ILE A 350 20.16 -38.21 0.74
C ILE A 350 20.11 -38.30 2.28
N LYS A 351 20.70 -39.34 2.89
CA LYS A 351 20.87 -39.43 4.35
C LYS A 351 21.84 -38.36 4.89
N ALA A 352 22.92 -38.07 4.17
CA ALA A 352 23.87 -37.02 4.52
C ALA A 352 23.28 -35.61 4.37
N THR A 353 22.39 -35.39 3.39
CA THR A 353 21.69 -34.10 3.24
C THR A 353 20.57 -33.89 4.27
N ALA A 354 20.06 -34.98 4.86
CA ALA A 354 19.10 -34.94 5.98
C ALA A 354 19.77 -34.66 7.34
N GLN A 355 21.10 -34.77 7.43
CA GLN A 355 21.87 -34.34 8.59
C GLN A 355 22.56 -33.00 8.29
N GLY A 356 21.76 -31.94 8.22
CA GLY A 356 22.25 -30.57 8.43
C GLY A 356 22.79 -30.40 9.86
N PRO A 357 23.56 -29.33 10.14
CA PRO A 357 24.43 -29.25 11.30
C PRO A 357 23.66 -29.42 12.61
N ARG A 358 24.15 -30.35 13.42
CA ARG A 358 23.74 -30.69 14.78
C ARG A 358 23.52 -29.42 15.63
N PHE A 359 22.28 -29.02 15.86
CA PHE A 359 21.91 -28.13 16.98
C PHE A 359 20.51 -28.46 17.52
N GLU A 360 20.51 -28.77 18.82
CA GLU A 360 19.45 -28.88 19.83
C GLU A 360 18.28 -29.86 19.62
N GLN A 361 18.49 -31.05 20.21
CA GLN A 361 17.47 -31.97 20.68
C GLN A 361 16.49 -31.26 21.62
N THR A 362 15.24 -31.07 21.19
CA THR A 362 14.08 -31.18 22.09
C THR A 362 12.85 -31.62 21.28
N ASN A 363 12.13 -32.61 21.81
CA ASN A 363 10.80 -33.09 21.39
C ASN A 363 10.69 -34.23 20.35
N ASP A 364 11.59 -35.22 20.39
CA ASP A 364 11.41 -36.52 19.70
C ASP A 364 10.28 -37.40 20.30
N GLU A 365 9.80 -37.09 21.52
CA GLU A 365 8.78 -37.92 22.20
C GLU A 365 7.40 -37.84 21.54
N ASN A 366 7.00 -36.67 21.02
CA ASN A 366 5.68 -36.49 20.38
C ASN A 366 5.57 -37.17 19.00
N PHE A 367 6.69 -37.48 18.34
CA PHE A 367 6.71 -38.11 17.03
C PHE A 367 6.48 -39.63 17.12
N ASN A 368 7.03 -40.27 18.15
CA ASN A 368 6.82 -41.70 18.42
C ASN A 368 5.38 -42.00 18.85
N ASP A 369 4.76 -41.11 19.64
CA ASP A 369 3.37 -41.24 20.05
C ASP A 369 2.38 -41.14 18.89
N MET A 370 2.63 -40.25 17.93
CA MET A 370 1.78 -40.12 16.74
C MET A 370 1.93 -41.34 15.81
N CYS A 371 3.15 -41.88 15.65
CA CYS A 371 3.38 -43.11 14.89
C CYS A 371 2.72 -44.33 15.56
N GLY A 372 2.70 -44.38 16.89
CA GLY A 372 1.99 -45.41 17.67
C GLY A 372 0.46 -45.32 17.58
N LEU A 373 -0.11 -44.11 17.48
CA LEU A 373 -1.54 -43.92 17.27
C LEU A 373 -1.99 -44.35 15.87
N ILE A 374 -1.16 -44.11 14.85
CA ILE A 374 -1.42 -44.49 13.46
C ILE A 374 -1.26 -46.01 13.26
N SER A 375 -0.32 -46.66 13.94
CA SER A 375 -0.20 -48.13 13.91
C SER A 375 -1.43 -48.81 14.54
N LYS A 376 -1.91 -48.30 15.68
CA LYS A 376 -3.14 -48.77 16.35
C LYS A 376 -4.40 -48.57 15.49
N LEU A 377 -4.48 -47.49 14.70
CA LEU A 377 -5.57 -47.27 13.74
C LEU A 377 -5.49 -48.23 12.53
N LYS A 378 -4.28 -48.56 12.08
CA LYS A 378 -4.06 -49.51 10.97
C LYS A 378 -4.45 -50.94 11.37
N GLU A 379 -4.18 -51.32 12.62
CA GLU A 379 -4.55 -52.62 13.19
C GLU A 379 -6.08 -52.75 13.31
N LYS A 380 -6.76 -51.74 13.88
CA LYS A 380 -8.23 -51.72 13.99
C LYS A 380 -8.96 -51.70 12.63
N MET A 381 -8.37 -51.10 11.59
CA MET A 381 -8.95 -51.12 10.23
C MET A 381 -8.65 -52.41 9.45
N GLY A 382 -7.60 -53.15 9.84
CA GLY A 382 -7.29 -54.47 9.28
C GLY A 382 -8.36 -55.51 9.65
N ASP A 383 -8.76 -55.53 10.92
CA ASP A 383 -9.73 -56.51 11.44
C ASP A 383 -11.15 -56.31 10.91
N ALA A 384 -11.53 -55.07 10.59
CA ALA A 384 -12.85 -54.76 10.04
C ALA A 384 -13.06 -55.30 8.61
N LYS A 385 -11.99 -55.58 7.85
CA LYS A 385 -12.09 -56.15 6.49
C LYS A 385 -12.20 -57.67 6.46
N THR A 386 -11.86 -58.36 7.55
CA THR A 386 -11.87 -59.84 7.62
C THR A 386 -13.23 -60.41 8.04
N SER A 387 -14.13 -59.59 8.61
CA SER A 387 -15.45 -60.03 9.11
C SER A 387 -16.58 -60.02 8.06
N ARG A 388 -16.47 -59.27 6.95
CA ARG A 388 -17.50 -59.23 5.89
C ARG A 388 -17.14 -60.16 4.72
N ARG A 389 -17.19 -61.47 4.93
CA ARG A 389 -17.19 -62.45 3.84
C ARG A 389 -18.07 -63.64 4.19
N PHE A 390 -19.39 -63.51 4.02
CA PHE A 390 -20.28 -64.67 3.94
C PHE A 390 -21.49 -64.40 3.03
N LYS A 391 -21.78 -65.43 2.21
CA LYS A 391 -23.00 -65.77 1.46
C LYS A 391 -23.23 -65.07 0.10
N THR A 392 -22.64 -65.68 -0.93
CA THR A 392 -23.19 -65.74 -2.29
C THR A 392 -24.42 -66.65 -2.28
N ALA A 393 -25.60 -66.10 -2.58
CA ALA A 393 -26.79 -66.84 -2.97
C ALA A 393 -27.18 -66.42 -4.39
N SER A 394 -27.43 -67.38 -5.27
CA SER A 394 -27.75 -67.19 -6.69
C SER A 394 -29.13 -66.53 -6.89
N PRO A 395 -29.34 -65.72 -7.96
CA PRO A 395 -30.66 -65.20 -8.27
C PRO A 395 -31.44 -66.17 -9.18
N ARG A 396 -32.65 -66.55 -8.75
CA ARG A 396 -33.73 -67.02 -9.63
C ARG A 396 -34.56 -65.80 -10.04
N SER A 397 -34.81 -65.65 -11.34
CA SER A 397 -35.83 -64.75 -11.91
C SER A 397 -37.24 -65.18 -11.48
N PRO A 398 -38.20 -64.24 -11.37
CA PRO A 398 -39.12 -64.08 -12.51
C PRO A 398 -39.56 -62.63 -12.82
N THR A 399 -39.66 -62.38 -14.13
CA THR A 399 -40.68 -61.63 -14.90
C THR A 399 -41.68 -60.67 -14.24
N SER A 400 -41.71 -59.45 -14.83
CA SER A 400 -42.86 -58.67 -15.33
C SER A 400 -43.96 -58.11 -14.40
N ARG A 401 -44.00 -56.77 -14.28
CA ARG A 401 -45.15 -55.83 -14.45
C ARG A 401 -44.79 -54.49 -13.76
N ALA A 402 -44.56 -53.41 -14.50
CA ALA A 402 -45.53 -52.46 -15.08
C ALA A 402 -46.15 -51.48 -14.05
N LEU A 403 -45.84 -50.18 -14.27
CA LEU A 403 -46.68 -48.98 -14.08
C LEU A 403 -47.26 -48.69 -12.69
N ARG A 404 -46.69 -47.70 -11.99
CA ARG A 404 -47.19 -46.31 -11.93
C ARG A 404 -46.21 -45.43 -11.17
#